data_AF-A0A524NCP4-F1
#
_entry.id   AF-A0A524NCP4-F1
#
_cell.length_a   1.000
_cell.length_b   1.000
_cell.length_c   1.000
_cell.angle_alpha   90.00
_cell.angle_beta   90.00
_cell.angle_gamma   90.00
#
_symmetry.space_group_name_H-M   'P 1'
#
loop_
_entity.id
_entity.type
_entity.pdbx_description
1 polymer ?
#
loop_
_entity_poly.entity_id
_entity_poly.type
_entity_poly.pdbx_seq_one_letter_code
_entity_poly.pdbx_strand_id
1 'polypeptide(L)'
;MRTSTSATLPAPTTARSREPVRVLTEHLFTRTLSDRGRGGHYGDGVTSIAIPLFPKFTALDGIGPYEVLQRIPDFDITFVGHERGVVRSDNGMLGIEVDATFEELTNPDIVVFPGGFGTRALMIDERVLEWVRAAHAT
;
A
#
# COMPACT_ATOMS: atom_id res chain seq x y z
N MET A 1 20.93 66.13 -30.78
CA MET A 1 21.65 65.47 -29.68
C MET A 1 20.65 65.21 -28.54
N ARG A 2 20.07 63.99 -28.49
CA ARG A 2 19.18 63.53 -27.41
C ARG A 2 19.68 62.14 -27.03
N THR A 3 20.11 61.96 -25.78
CA THR A 3 20.61 60.70 -25.25
C THR A 3 19.43 59.88 -24.71
N SER A 4 19.27 58.65 -25.19
CA SER A 4 18.31 57.67 -24.67
C SER A 4 18.97 56.83 -23.58
N THR A 5 18.41 56.83 -22.37
CA THR A 5 18.82 55.91 -21.31
C THR A 5 17.93 54.67 -21.36
N SER A 6 18.49 53.53 -21.78
CA SER A 6 17.84 52.22 -21.75
C SER A 6 17.93 51.65 -20.34
N ALA A 7 16.80 51.31 -19.72
CA ALA A 7 16.75 50.62 -18.43
C ALA A 7 16.88 49.10 -18.65
N THR A 8 17.93 48.51 -18.10
CA THR A 8 18.17 47.05 -18.12
C THR A 8 17.28 46.35 -17.09
N LEU A 9 16.48 45.38 -17.51
CA LEU A 9 15.73 44.48 -16.61
C LEU A 9 16.67 43.45 -15.95
N PRO A 10 16.48 43.10 -14.67
CA PRO A 10 17.29 42.09 -14.01
C PRO A 10 16.99 40.67 -14.53
N ALA A 11 18.03 39.83 -14.58
CA ALA A 11 17.96 38.44 -15.03
C ALA A 11 17.12 37.55 -14.09
N PRO A 12 16.49 36.47 -14.59
CA PRO A 12 15.66 35.59 -13.79
C PRO A 12 16.47 34.81 -12.75
N THR A 13 16.00 34.84 -11.50
CA THR A 13 16.53 34.03 -10.38
C THR A 13 16.41 32.55 -10.67
N THR A 14 17.54 31.85 -10.63
CA THR A 14 17.64 30.39 -10.77
C THR A 14 16.82 29.70 -9.68
N ALA A 15 15.86 28.87 -10.08
CA ALA A 15 15.08 28.04 -9.16
C ALA A 15 16.01 27.07 -8.41
N ARG A 16 15.96 27.08 -7.06
CA ARG A 16 16.70 26.11 -6.25
C ARG A 16 16.09 24.73 -6.47
N SER A 17 16.90 23.77 -6.90
CA SER A 17 16.52 22.35 -6.94
C SER A 17 16.28 21.87 -5.51
N ARG A 18 15.07 21.37 -5.23
CA ARG A 18 14.81 20.66 -3.97
C ARG A 18 15.35 19.24 -4.13
N GLU A 19 16.31 18.86 -3.31
CA GLU A 19 16.73 17.46 -3.22
C GLU A 19 15.59 16.59 -2.65
N PRO A 20 15.42 15.35 -3.13
CA PRO A 20 14.43 14.44 -2.58
C PRO A 20 14.81 14.03 -1.15
N VAL A 21 13.84 14.08 -0.24
CA VAL A 21 13.96 13.58 1.12
C VAL A 21 14.21 12.07 1.06
N ARG A 22 15.41 11.62 1.46
CA ARG A 22 15.71 10.21 1.64
C ARG A 22 15.11 9.75 2.98
N VAL A 23 14.01 8.99 2.90
CA VAL A 23 13.49 8.23 4.04
C VAL A 23 14.33 6.95 4.13
N LEU A 24 15.11 6.81 5.20
CA LEU A 24 15.84 5.60 5.52
C LEU A 24 14.88 4.66 6.26
N THR A 25 14.32 3.67 5.57
CA THR A 25 13.60 2.57 6.21
C THR A 25 14.56 1.41 6.41
N GLU A 26 15.33 1.45 7.48
CA GLU A 26 15.92 0.25 8.06
C GLU A 26 14.98 -0.15 9.20
N HIS A 27 14.42 -1.35 9.19
CA HIS A 27 14.50 -2.34 10.28
C HIS A 27 13.66 -3.58 9.92
N LEU A 28 14.39 -4.68 9.68
CA LEU A 28 14.02 -6.09 9.92
C LEU A 28 12.99 -6.74 8.98
N PHE A 29 13.46 -6.98 7.76
CA PHE A 29 13.01 -8.08 6.90
C PHE A 29 13.50 -9.43 7.49
N THR A 30 12.69 -10.49 7.34
CA THR A 30 12.87 -11.92 7.71
C THR A 30 12.50 -12.36 9.14
N ARG A 31 11.26 -12.87 9.28
CA ARG A 31 11.04 -14.16 9.94
C ARG A 31 10.21 -15.07 9.04
N THR A 32 10.88 -16.04 8.45
CA THR A 32 10.27 -17.21 7.84
C THR A 32 9.43 -17.95 8.88
N LEU A 33 8.12 -18.04 8.68
CA LEU A 33 7.27 -18.99 9.40
C LEU A 33 6.78 -20.02 8.39
N SER A 34 7.62 -21.04 8.20
CA SER A 34 7.18 -22.35 7.76
C SER A 34 6.71 -23.10 9.01
N ASP A 35 5.57 -23.78 8.84
CA ASP A 35 4.93 -24.72 9.77
C ASP A 35 4.06 -24.11 10.88
N ARG A 36 2.74 -24.24 10.72
CA ARG A 36 1.88 -24.92 11.70
C ARG A 36 0.45 -25.10 11.20
N GLY A 37 -0.10 -26.25 11.58
CA GLY A 37 -1.39 -26.77 11.18
C GLY A 37 -2.58 -26.05 11.81
N ARG A 38 -3.71 -26.29 11.16
CA ARG A 38 -5.04 -25.75 11.42
C ARG A 38 -5.56 -26.07 12.82
N GLY A 39 -6.04 -25.02 13.49
CA GLY A 39 -6.87 -25.05 14.69
C GLY A 39 -7.16 -23.60 15.06
N GLY A 40 -8.43 -23.24 15.30
CA GLY A 40 -8.76 -21.88 15.72
C GLY A 40 -8.05 -21.53 17.03
N HIS A 41 -7.17 -20.54 16.99
CA HIS A 41 -6.37 -20.10 18.14
C HIS A 41 -6.61 -18.62 18.39
N TYR A 42 -7.53 -18.30 19.31
CA TYR A 42 -7.47 -17.02 20.02
C TYR A 42 -6.53 -17.25 21.22
N GLY A 43 -5.22 -17.14 20.98
CA GLY A 43 -4.17 -17.34 21.97
C GLY A 43 -3.01 -18.17 21.42
N ASP A 44 -1.84 -17.53 21.32
CA ASP A 44 -0.49 -18.06 21.04
C ASP A 44 0.03 -18.03 19.59
N GLY A 45 -0.73 -17.50 18.63
CA GLY A 45 -0.30 -17.29 17.24
C GLY A 45 -0.46 -15.85 16.77
N VAL A 46 0.47 -15.38 15.92
CA VAL A 46 0.32 -14.12 15.19
C VAL A 46 -0.79 -14.29 14.16
N THR A 47 -1.80 -13.40 14.19
CA THR A 47 -2.91 -13.36 13.23
C THR A 47 -2.47 -12.57 12.00
N SER A 48 -2.47 -13.20 10.83
CA SER A 48 -2.11 -12.56 9.57
C SER A 48 -3.31 -11.81 8.98
N ILE A 49 -3.11 -10.55 8.60
CA ILE A 49 -4.12 -9.67 8.02
C ILE A 49 -3.63 -9.19 6.65
N ALA A 50 -4.41 -9.46 5.61
CA ALA A 50 -4.15 -8.96 4.27
C ALA A 50 -5.00 -7.71 3.98
N ILE A 51 -4.37 -6.66 3.43
CA ILE A 51 -5.04 -5.47 2.92
C ILE A 51 -4.72 -5.33 1.42
N PRO A 52 -5.64 -5.71 0.51
CA PRO A 52 -5.43 -5.57 -0.92
C PRO A 52 -5.33 -4.12 -1.38
N LEU A 53 -4.31 -3.83 -2.19
CA LEU A 53 -4.13 -2.58 -2.90
C LEU A 53 -4.36 -2.78 -4.39
N PHE A 54 -5.06 -1.83 -4.99
CA PHE A 54 -5.37 -1.81 -6.41
C PHE A 54 -5.54 -0.36 -6.89
N PRO A 55 -5.28 -0.04 -8.17
CA PRO A 55 -5.39 1.33 -8.65
C PRO A 55 -6.77 1.94 -8.36
N LYS A 56 -6.80 3.17 -7.86
CA LYS A 56 -8.04 3.89 -7.51
C LYS A 56 -8.84 3.26 -6.36
N PHE A 57 -8.14 2.67 -5.39
CA PHE A 57 -8.70 2.32 -4.09
C PHE A 57 -9.01 3.59 -3.27
N THR A 58 -10.01 3.51 -2.38
CA THR A 58 -10.28 4.55 -1.39
C THR A 58 -9.29 4.41 -0.24
N ALA A 59 -8.42 5.40 -0.05
CA ALA A 59 -7.35 5.32 0.95
C ALA A 59 -7.86 5.03 2.37
N LEU A 60 -8.94 5.71 2.79
CA LEU A 60 -9.49 5.58 4.14
C LEU A 60 -10.01 4.18 4.45
N ASP A 61 -10.51 3.45 3.45
CA ASP A 61 -11.10 2.12 3.64
C ASP A 61 -10.03 1.07 4.01
N GLY A 62 -8.79 1.24 3.52
CA GLY A 62 -7.64 0.41 3.90
C GLY A 62 -6.88 0.97 5.11
N ILE A 63 -6.58 2.27 5.10
CA ILE A 63 -5.74 2.92 6.14
C ILE A 63 -6.49 3.08 7.47
N GLY A 64 -7.80 3.31 7.44
CA GLY A 64 -8.61 3.47 8.65
C GLY A 64 -8.54 2.24 9.56
N PRO A 65 -8.90 1.04 9.06
CA PRO A 65 -8.71 -0.20 9.82
C PRO A 65 -7.26 -0.49 10.16
N TYR A 66 -6.32 -0.29 9.22
CA TYR A 66 -4.88 -0.49 9.46
C TYR A 66 -4.40 0.29 10.69
N GLU A 67 -4.76 1.56 10.83
CA GLU A 67 -4.33 2.40 11.95
C GLU A 67 -4.75 1.80 13.29
N VAL A 68 -5.96 1.25 13.39
CA VAL A 68 -6.41 0.61 14.63
C VAL A 68 -5.72 -0.74 14.84
N LEU A 69 -5.65 -1.56 13.79
CA LEU A 69 -5.15 -2.94 13.85
C LEU A 69 -3.64 -3.02 14.13
N GLN A 70 -2.82 -2.11 13.59
CA GLN A 70 -1.36 -2.12 13.77
C GLN A 70 -0.92 -1.94 15.23
N ARG A 71 -1.83 -1.49 16.10
CA ARG A 71 -1.57 -1.27 17.52
C ARG A 71 -1.74 -2.54 18.36
N ILE A 72 -2.17 -3.65 17.74
CA ILE A 72 -2.40 -4.94 18.39
C ILE A 72 -1.15 -5.82 18.16
N PRO A 73 -0.40 -6.20 19.22
CA PRO A 73 0.88 -6.90 19.08
C PRO A 73 0.82 -8.24 18.34
N ASP A 74 -0.33 -8.92 18.39
CA ASP A 74 -0.50 -10.25 17.81
C ASP A 74 -0.98 -10.18 16.35
N PHE A 75 -1.09 -9.00 15.74
CA PHE A 75 -1.52 -8.83 14.36
C PHE A 75 -0.34 -8.50 13.44
N ASP A 76 -0.20 -9.27 12.36
CA ASP A 76 0.77 -9.05 11.30
C ASP A 76 0.03 -8.62 10.03
N ILE A 77 0.23 -7.37 9.62
CA ILE A 77 -0.53 -6.74 8.54
C ILE A 77 0.35 -6.63 7.31
N THR A 78 -0.12 -7.14 6.18
CA THR A 78 0.57 -7.07 4.89
C THR A 78 -0.30 -6.38 3.83
N PHE A 79 0.25 -5.38 3.14
CA PHE A 79 -0.38 -4.82 1.95
C PHE A 79 -0.11 -5.73 0.75
N VAL A 80 -1.17 -6.26 0.13
CA VAL A 80 -1.06 -7.23 -0.98
C VAL A 80 -1.57 -6.68 -2.29
N GLY A 81 -1.06 -7.15 -3.42
CA GLY A 81 -1.52 -6.70 -4.75
C GLY A 81 -1.14 -7.63 -5.89
N HIS A 82 -1.37 -7.20 -7.13
CA HIS A 82 -0.96 -7.97 -8.31
C HIS A 82 0.56 -8.05 -8.49
N GLU A 83 1.25 -7.00 -8.12
CA GLU A 83 2.69 -6.84 -8.24
C GLU A 83 3.21 -5.94 -7.13
N ARG A 84 4.45 -6.15 -6.74
CA ARG A 84 5.15 -5.28 -5.78
C ARG A 84 5.36 -3.89 -6.37
N GLY A 85 5.32 -2.87 -5.51
CA GLY A 85 5.51 -1.48 -5.90
C GLY A 85 4.36 -0.56 -5.47
N VAL A 86 4.49 0.72 -5.80
CA VAL A 86 3.55 1.76 -5.35
C VAL A 86 2.23 1.72 -6.13
N VAL A 87 1.12 1.58 -5.41
CA VAL A 87 -0.24 1.76 -5.92
C VAL A 87 -0.82 3.10 -5.45
N ARG A 88 -1.49 3.82 -6.34
CA ARG A 88 -2.08 5.14 -6.07
C ARG A 88 -3.56 5.07 -5.72
N SER A 89 -3.96 5.87 -4.74
CA SER A 89 -5.36 6.06 -4.34
C SER A 89 -6.20 6.69 -5.45
N ASP A 90 -7.52 6.71 -5.28
CA ASP A 90 -8.50 7.29 -6.20
C ASP A 90 -8.20 8.73 -6.67
N ASN A 91 -7.71 9.59 -5.77
CA ASN A 91 -7.30 10.96 -6.07
C ASN A 91 -5.85 11.09 -6.57
N GLY A 92 -5.10 9.99 -6.65
CA GLY A 92 -3.73 9.91 -7.13
C GLY A 92 -2.65 10.48 -6.18
N MET A 93 -3.04 11.08 -5.05
CA MET A 93 -2.10 11.80 -4.18
C MET A 93 -1.34 10.87 -3.24
N LEU A 94 -2.03 9.90 -2.64
CA LEU A 94 -1.41 8.92 -1.76
C LEU A 94 -0.90 7.73 -2.59
N GLY A 95 0.31 7.29 -2.29
CA GLY A 95 0.88 6.04 -2.77
C GLY A 95 1.19 5.12 -1.60
N ILE A 96 0.84 3.84 -1.73
CA ILE A 96 1.18 2.80 -0.76
C ILE A 96 1.92 1.69 -1.49
N GLU A 97 2.99 1.19 -0.89
CA GLU A 97 3.78 0.07 -1.42
C GLU A 97 3.02 -1.24 -1.23
N VAL A 98 3.03 -2.09 -2.25
CA VAL A 98 2.60 -3.49 -2.14
C VAL A 98 3.76 -4.33 -1.61
N ASP A 99 3.58 -4.87 -0.41
CA ASP A 99 4.58 -5.66 0.33
C ASP A 99 4.58 -7.15 -0.05
N ALA A 100 3.50 -7.66 -0.66
CA ALA A 100 3.43 -9.01 -1.19
C ALA A 100 2.41 -9.13 -2.33
N THR A 101 2.56 -10.15 -3.16
CA THR A 101 1.54 -10.48 -4.16
C THR A 101 0.45 -11.36 -3.56
N PHE A 102 -0.72 -11.44 -4.23
CA PHE A 102 -1.80 -12.35 -3.83
C PHE A 102 -1.33 -13.82 -3.69
N GLU A 103 -0.39 -14.26 -4.52
CA GLU A 103 0.17 -15.63 -4.50
C GLU A 103 1.22 -15.84 -3.40
N GLU A 104 1.85 -14.77 -2.92
CA GLU A 104 2.80 -14.84 -1.80
C GLU A 104 2.06 -14.97 -0.44
N LEU A 105 0.84 -14.41 -0.33
CA LEU A 105 -0.01 -14.51 0.86
C LEU A 105 -1.39 -15.08 0.51
N THR A 106 -1.49 -16.41 0.42
CA THR A 106 -2.69 -17.10 -0.07
C THR A 106 -3.75 -17.42 0.99
N ASN A 107 -3.38 -17.46 2.27
CA ASN A 107 -4.27 -17.88 3.36
C ASN A 107 -4.15 -16.92 4.57
N PRO A 108 -4.50 -15.63 4.43
CA PRO A 108 -4.58 -14.73 5.58
C PRO A 108 -5.74 -15.13 6.51
N ASP A 109 -5.59 -14.89 7.82
CA ASP A 109 -6.67 -15.12 8.79
C ASP A 109 -7.79 -14.07 8.63
N ILE A 110 -7.42 -12.84 8.26
CA ILE A 110 -8.33 -11.72 8.06
C ILE A 110 -8.01 -11.03 6.74
N VAL A 111 -9.04 -10.70 5.96
CA VAL A 111 -8.93 -9.80 4.81
C VAL A 111 -9.71 -8.52 5.08
N VAL A 112 -9.03 -7.38 5.01
CA VAL A 112 -9.68 -6.06 4.99
C VAL A 112 -9.65 -5.56 3.56
N PHE A 113 -10.77 -5.68 2.86
CA PHE A 113 -10.85 -5.34 1.44
C PHE A 113 -11.31 -3.87 1.24
N PRO A 114 -10.44 -2.96 0.77
CA PRO A 114 -10.83 -1.57 0.56
C PRO A 114 -11.88 -1.40 -0.55
N GLY A 115 -12.70 -0.35 -0.46
CA GLY A 115 -13.55 0.08 -1.56
C GLY A 115 -12.80 0.94 -2.59
N GLY A 116 -13.57 1.58 -3.45
CA GLY A 116 -13.08 2.57 -4.42
C GLY A 116 -13.57 2.33 -5.85
N PHE A 117 -13.19 3.21 -6.76
CA PHE A 117 -13.57 3.07 -8.17
C PHE A 117 -12.88 1.87 -8.83
N GLY A 118 -11.68 1.52 -8.36
CA GLY A 118 -10.88 0.41 -8.87
C GLY A 118 -11.53 -0.96 -8.70
N THR A 119 -12.42 -1.14 -7.72
CA THR A 119 -13.08 -2.42 -7.42
C THR A 119 -13.85 -2.97 -8.61
N ARG A 120 -14.32 -2.11 -9.53
CA ARG A 120 -15.03 -2.53 -10.75
C ARG A 120 -14.19 -3.43 -11.65
N ALA A 121 -12.89 -3.15 -11.77
CA ALA A 121 -11.99 -3.99 -12.54
C ALA A 121 -11.78 -5.35 -11.86
N LEU A 122 -11.79 -5.38 -10.52
CA LEU A 122 -11.55 -6.59 -9.74
C LEU A 122 -12.73 -7.56 -9.75
N MET A 123 -13.96 -7.08 -9.99
CA MET A 123 -15.14 -7.95 -10.06
C MET A 123 -15.11 -8.97 -11.20
N ILE A 124 -14.23 -8.79 -12.18
CA ILE A 124 -14.01 -9.71 -13.30
C ILE A 124 -12.57 -10.23 -13.35
N ASP A 125 -11.77 -9.91 -12.34
CA ASP A 125 -10.38 -10.35 -12.25
C ASP A 125 -10.35 -11.71 -11.58
N GLU A 126 -10.26 -12.78 -12.37
CA GLU A 126 -10.27 -14.13 -11.82
C GLU A 126 -9.11 -14.41 -10.86
N ARG A 127 -7.96 -13.73 -11.02
CA ARG A 127 -6.83 -13.91 -10.10
C ARG A 127 -7.20 -13.40 -8.70
N VAL A 128 -7.85 -12.24 -8.60
CA VAL A 128 -8.34 -11.72 -7.31
C VAL A 128 -9.51 -12.54 -6.79
N LEU A 129 -10.46 -12.93 -7.64
CA LEU A 129 -11.62 -13.71 -7.23
C LEU A 129 -11.21 -15.10 -6.70
N GLU A 130 -10.27 -15.77 -7.35
CA GLU A 130 -9.70 -17.04 -6.88
C GLU A 130 -8.98 -16.86 -5.56
N TRP A 131 -8.19 -15.80 -5.40
CA TRP A 131 -7.53 -15.49 -4.13
C TRP A 131 -8.53 -15.26 -2.99
N VAL A 132 -9.59 -14.48 -3.21
CA VAL A 132 -10.64 -14.26 -2.19
C VAL A 132 -11.38 -15.55 -1.86
N ARG A 133 -11.68 -16.39 -2.86
CA ARG A 133 -12.30 -17.72 -2.64
C ARG A 133 -11.38 -18.63 -1.83
N ALA A 134 -10.07 -18.63 -2.13
CA ALA A 134 -9.08 -19.40 -1.40
C ALA A 134 -8.96 -18.94 0.06
N ALA A 135 -8.89 -17.63 0.30
CA ALA A 135 -8.85 -17.06 1.64
C ALA A 135 -10.12 -17.36 2.46
N HIS A 136 -11.28 -17.55 1.82
CA HIS A 136 -12.52 -17.92 2.48
C HIS A 136 -12.68 -19.44 2.72
N ALA A 137 -11.98 -20.28 1.97
CA ALA A 137 -12.16 -21.73 2.01
C ALA A 137 -11.91 -22.26 3.43
N THR A 138 -13.00 -22.58 4.12
CA THR A 138 -13.07 -23.01 5.52
C THR A 138 -13.14 -24.53 5.64
#